data_AF-A0A928K631-F1
#
_entry.id   AF-A0A928K631-F1
#
_cell.length_a   1.000
_cell.length_b   1.000
_cell.length_c   1.000
_cell.angle_alpha   90.00
_cell.angle_beta   90.00
_cell.angle_gamma   90.00
#
_symmetry.space_group_name_H-M   'P 1'
#
loop_
_entity.id
_entity.type
_entity.pdbx_description
1 polymer ?
#
loop_
_entity_poly.entity_id
_entity_poly.type
_entity_poly.pdbx_seq_one_letter_code
_entity_poly.pdbx_strand_id
1 'polypeptide(L)'
;MAGISGTGPFGAFTLTVTPEELLGQAATIDTEVQGLRELLDRMLSMAEKTDFYWKGDAAEAHRELFESVRPQMEELLRRYTEHNADLKQIAERYIETEHQVVQETDSLPVSPL
;
A
#
# COMPACT_ATOMS: atom_id res chain seq x y z
N MET A 1 13.09 -6.53 12.93
CA MET A 1 12.51 -7.32 11.83
C MET A 1 12.61 -8.79 12.24
N ALA A 2 11.67 -9.28 13.04
CA ALA A 2 11.71 -10.64 13.56
C ALA A 2 10.76 -11.48 12.71
N GLY A 3 11.30 -12.21 11.74
CA GLY A 3 10.51 -13.16 10.96
C GLY A 3 9.99 -14.29 11.86
N ILE A 4 8.75 -14.70 11.64
CA ILE A 4 8.17 -15.89 12.28
C ILE A 4 8.64 -17.13 11.50
N SER A 5 9.38 -17.99 12.18
CA SER A 5 9.72 -19.31 11.68
C SER A 5 8.81 -20.32 12.37
N GLY A 6 8.00 -21.01 11.58
CA GLY A 6 7.09 -22.05 12.03
C GLY A 6 7.45 -23.38 11.38
N THR A 7 7.13 -24.49 12.05
CA THR A 7 7.22 -25.82 11.44
C THR A 7 5.79 -26.28 11.20
N GLY A 8 5.36 -26.23 9.94
CA GLY A 8 4.06 -26.73 9.51
C GLY A 8 4.12 -28.20 9.08
N PRO A 9 2.98 -28.81 8.73
CA PRO A 9 2.90 -30.22 8.31
C PRO A 9 3.75 -30.57 7.07
N PHE A 10 4.23 -29.56 6.33
CA PHE A 10 5.07 -29.71 5.14
C PHE A 10 6.53 -29.25 5.34
N GLY A 11 6.95 -28.95 6.57
CA GLY A 11 8.33 -28.57 6.91
C GLY A 11 8.47 -27.17 7.50
N ALA A 12 9.72 -26.73 7.66
CA ALA A 12 10.05 -25.41 8.20
C ALA A 12 9.73 -24.31 7.18
N PHE A 13 8.89 -23.35 7.55
CA PHE A 13 8.65 -22.13 6.78
C PHE A 13 9.19 -20.93 7.56
N THR A 14 9.74 -19.96 6.82
CA THR A 14 10.22 -18.69 7.38
C THR A 14 9.48 -17.55 6.70
N LEU A 15 8.53 -16.97 7.41
CA LEU A 15 7.85 -15.73 7.01
C LEU A 15 8.69 -14.58 7.54
N THR A 16 9.24 -13.76 6.63
CA THR A 16 10.10 -12.63 7.00
C THR A 16 9.30 -11.48 7.63
N VAL A 17 7.99 -11.46 7.41
CA VAL A 17 7.03 -10.45 7.90
C VAL A 17 5.71 -11.16 8.19
N THR A 18 5.03 -10.88 9.30
CA THR A 18 3.72 -11.49 9.59
C THR A 18 2.59 -10.87 8.75
N PRO A 19 1.47 -11.57 8.51
CA PRO A 19 0.30 -10.97 7.86
C PRO A 19 -0.20 -9.70 8.57
N GLU A 20 -0.16 -9.66 9.90
CA GLU A 20 -0.54 -8.49 10.70
C GLU A 20 0.43 -7.32 10.50
N GLU A 21 1.73 -7.57 10.44
CA GLU A 21 2.74 -6.55 10.12
C GLU A 21 2.55 -6.02 8.69
N LEU A 22 2.24 -6.90 7.73
CA LEU A 22 1.91 -6.57 6.34
C LEU A 22 0.69 -5.66 6.25
N LEU A 23 -0.40 -6.01 6.94
CA LEU A 23 -1.62 -5.21 7.01
C LEU A 23 -1.40 -3.88 7.71
N GLY A 24 -0.61 -3.88 8.79
CA GLY A 24 -0.22 -2.67 9.50
C GLY A 24 0.53 -1.69 8.62
N GLN A 25 1.50 -2.16 7.82
CA GLN A 25 2.20 -1.28 6.88
C GLN A 25 1.38 -0.86 5.68
N ALA A 26 0.48 -1.72 5.18
CA ALA A 26 -0.50 -1.30 4.18
C ALA A 26 -1.36 -0.15 4.72
N ALA A 27 -1.85 -0.21 5.97
CA ALA A 27 -2.63 0.89 6.55
C ALA A 27 -1.83 2.19 6.69
N THR A 28 -0.54 2.11 7.04
CA THR A 28 0.37 3.27 7.07
C THR A 28 0.49 3.90 5.68
N ILE A 29 0.76 3.08 4.66
CA ILE A 29 0.90 3.54 3.26
C ILE A 29 -0.39 4.22 2.79
N ASP A 30 -1.57 3.69 3.12
CA ASP A 30 -2.86 4.32 2.76
C ASP A 30 -2.97 5.74 3.35
N THR A 31 -2.56 5.90 4.62
CA THR A 31 -2.60 7.19 5.31
C THR A 31 -1.65 8.19 4.65
N GLU A 32 -0.44 7.78 4.31
CA GLU A 32 0.54 8.63 3.63
C GLU A 32 0.09 9.04 2.22
N VAL A 33 -0.51 8.10 1.47
CA VAL A 33 -1.06 8.36 0.13
C VAL A 33 -2.21 9.37 0.18
N GLN A 34 -3.09 9.27 1.19
CA GLN A 34 -4.15 10.26 1.41
C GLN A 34 -3.56 11.64 1.70
N GLY A 35 -2.56 11.73 2.59
CA GLY A 35 -1.87 12.99 2.87
C GLY A 35 -1.21 13.60 1.62
N LEU A 36 -0.62 12.77 0.77
CA LEU A 36 0.00 13.21 -0.49
C LEU A 36 -1.05 13.77 -1.47
N ARG A 37 -2.23 13.13 -1.56
CA ARG A 37 -3.35 13.60 -2.37
C ARG A 37 -3.86 14.95 -1.88
N GLU A 38 -4.08 15.10 -0.57
CA GLU A 38 -4.53 16.36 0.01
C GLU A 38 -3.53 17.50 -0.22
N LEU A 39 -2.22 17.20 -0.12
CA LEU A 39 -1.17 18.17 -0.38
C LEU A 39 -1.20 18.64 -1.84
N LEU A 40 -1.37 17.70 -2.77
CA LEU A 40 -1.47 18.00 -4.20
C LEU A 40 -2.69 18.90 -4.50
N ASP A 41 -3.86 18.56 -3.95
CA ASP A 41 -5.08 19.34 -4.13
C ASP A 41 -4.96 20.76 -3.55
N ARG A 42 -4.26 20.91 -2.42
CA ARG A 42 -3.94 22.22 -1.84
C ARG A 42 -3.01 23.02 -2.75
N MET A 43 -1.98 22.39 -3.30
CA MET A 43 -1.07 23.07 -4.24
C MET A 43 -1.80 23.52 -5.50
N LEU A 44 -2.66 22.69 -6.08
CA LEU A 44 -3.52 23.03 -7.21
C LEU A 44 -4.40 24.24 -6.88
N SER A 45 -5.12 24.16 -5.76
CA SER A 45 -5.99 25.24 -5.30
C SER A 45 -5.24 26.55 -5.04
N MET A 46 -3.99 26.48 -4.57
CA MET A 46 -3.15 27.65 -4.35
C MET A 46 -2.68 28.25 -5.67
N ALA A 47 -2.21 27.41 -6.60
CA ALA A 47 -1.80 27.84 -7.94
C ALA A 47 -2.95 28.55 -8.67
N GLU A 48 -4.15 27.97 -8.64
CA GLU A 48 -5.37 28.57 -9.21
C GLU A 48 -5.74 29.90 -8.53
N LYS A 49 -5.65 30.01 -7.20
CA LYS A 49 -5.93 31.27 -6.49
C LYS A 49 -4.92 32.38 -6.81
N THR A 50 -3.67 32.02 -7.08
CA THR A 50 -2.63 32.99 -7.47
C THR A 50 -2.77 33.50 -8.90
N ASP A 51 -3.54 32.80 -9.76
CA ASP A 51 -3.84 33.22 -11.13
C ASP A 51 -4.50 34.61 -11.22
N PHE A 52 -5.31 34.96 -10.21
CA PHE A 52 -6.02 36.23 -10.19
C PHE A 52 -5.09 37.44 -9.99
N TYR A 53 -3.92 37.23 -9.39
CA TYR A 53 -2.99 38.30 -9.01
C TYR A 53 -1.68 38.30 -9.82
N TRP A 54 -1.25 37.15 -10.36
CA TRP A 54 0.03 37.01 -11.06
C TRP A 54 -0.18 36.79 -12.57
N LYS A 55 -0.39 37.88 -13.32
CA LYS A 55 -0.38 37.86 -14.79
C LYS A 55 1.01 38.26 -15.32
N GLY A 56 1.71 37.35 -15.98
CA GLY A 56 3.02 37.57 -16.62
C GLY A 56 3.75 36.26 -16.94
N ASP A 57 4.83 36.33 -17.73
CA ASP A 57 5.57 35.16 -18.27
C ASP A 57 6.05 34.16 -17.20
N ALA A 58 6.39 34.64 -16.00
CA ALA A 58 6.78 33.79 -14.88
C ALA A 58 5.63 32.93 -14.32
N ALA A 59 4.39 33.43 -14.40
CA ALA A 59 3.21 32.69 -13.98
C ALA A 59 2.81 31.62 -15.00
N GLU A 60 3.04 31.88 -16.29
CA GLU A 60 2.85 30.89 -17.36
C GLU A 60 3.85 29.73 -17.22
N ALA A 61 5.14 30.04 -16.99
CA ALA A 61 6.18 29.03 -16.79
C ALA A 61 5.93 28.15 -15.55
N HIS A 62 5.43 28.73 -14.46
CA HIS A 62 5.04 27.95 -13.27
C HIS A 62 3.83 27.05 -13.55
N ARG A 63 2.89 27.50 -14.38
CA ARG A 63 1.74 26.71 -14.83
C ARG A 63 2.16 25.52 -15.66
N GLU A 64 2.99 25.73 -16.68
CA GLU A 64 3.50 24.66 -17.55
C GLU A 64 4.28 23.62 -16.74
N LEU A 65 5.12 24.06 -15.81
CA LEU A 65 5.85 23.15 -14.92
C LEU A 65 4.88 22.34 -14.06
N PHE A 66 3.87 22.97 -13.48
CA PHE A 66 2.93 22.28 -12.60
C PHE A 66 2.03 21.27 -13.35
N GLU A 67 1.53 21.66 -14.53
CA GLU A 67 0.80 20.75 -15.44
C GLU A 67 1.69 19.59 -15.92
N SER A 68 3.00 19.80 -16.11
CA SER A 68 3.92 18.73 -16.52
C SER A 68 4.19 17.69 -15.41
N VAL A 69 4.11 18.11 -14.14
CA VAL A 69 4.38 17.26 -12.98
C VAL A 69 3.11 16.51 -12.54
N ARG A 70 1.94 17.09 -12.75
CA ARG A 70 0.65 16.51 -12.34
C ARG A 70 0.44 15.05 -12.81
N PRO A 71 0.65 14.67 -14.08
CA PRO A 71 0.48 13.29 -14.53
C PRO A 71 1.40 12.30 -13.82
N GLN A 72 2.63 12.72 -13.50
CA GLN A 72 3.59 11.89 -12.80
C GLN A 72 3.16 11.64 -11.35
N MET A 73 2.58 12.66 -10.71
CA MET A 73 2.02 12.55 -9.36
C MET A 73 0.77 11.66 -9.33
N GLU A 74 -0.12 11.79 -10.31
CA GLU A 74 -1.30 10.94 -10.44
C GLU A 74 -0.92 9.46 -10.67
N GLU A 75 0.07 9.20 -11.53
CA GLU A 75 0.60 7.85 -11.76
C GLU A 75 1.25 7.26 -10.50
N LEU A 76 2.00 8.08 -9.76
CA LEU A 76 2.61 7.66 -8.50
C LEU A 76 1.54 7.29 -7.47
N LEU A 77 0.51 8.13 -7.30
CA LEU A 77 -0.64 7.83 -6.43
C LEU A 77 -1.34 6.52 -6.83
N ARG A 78 -1.57 6.31 -8.14
CA ARG A 78 -2.18 5.08 -8.66
C ARG A 78 -1.36 3.85 -8.28
N ARG A 79 -0.05 3.88 -8.51
CA ARG A 79 0.86 2.76 -8.17
C ARG A 79 0.87 2.44 -6.68
N TYR A 80 0.86 3.46 -5.83
CA TYR A 80 0.81 3.23 -4.39
C TYR A 80 -0.50 2.57 -3.97
N THR A 81 -1.64 2.98 -4.54
CA THR A 81 -2.93 2.31 -4.28
C THR A 81 -2.93 0.86 -4.75
N GLU A 82 -2.37 0.57 -5.93
CA GLU A 82 -2.26 -0.80 -6.45
C GLU A 82 -1.37 -1.67 -5.57
N HIS A 83 -0.19 -1.18 -5.19
CA HIS A 83 0.72 -1.93 -4.34
C HIS A 83 0.11 -2.21 -2.96
N ASN A 84 -0.67 -1.26 -2.42
CA ASN A 84 -1.40 -1.46 -1.17
C ASN A 84 -2.43 -2.59 -1.27
N ALA A 85 -3.21 -2.59 -2.37
CA ALA A 85 -4.19 -3.64 -2.63
C ALA A 85 -3.51 -5.02 -2.75
N ASP A 86 -2.35 -5.09 -3.42
CA ASP A 86 -1.56 -6.32 -3.55
C ASP A 86 -1.08 -6.83 -2.17
N LEU A 87 -0.58 -5.94 -1.31
CA LEU A 87 -0.12 -6.31 0.04
C LEU A 87 -1.26 -6.87 0.89
N LYS A 88 -2.46 -6.27 0.82
CA LYS A 88 -3.66 -6.78 1.50
C LYS A 88 -4.05 -8.15 0.96
N GLN A 89 -4.06 -8.32 -0.36
CA GLN A 89 -4.40 -9.59 -1.01
C GLN A 89 -3.41 -10.71 -0.65
N ILE A 90 -2.13 -10.39 -0.49
CA ILE A 90 -1.12 -11.35 -0.02
C ILE A 90 -1.44 -11.75 1.43
N ALA A 91 -1.68 -10.79 2.32
CA ALA A 91 -1.99 -11.07 3.72
C ALA A 91 -3.26 -11.93 3.87
N GLU A 92 -4.32 -11.62 3.14
CA GLU A 92 -5.58 -12.37 3.13
C GLU A 92 -5.36 -13.83 2.68
N ARG A 93 -4.63 -14.04 1.57
CA ARG A 93 -4.31 -15.40 1.08
C ARG A 93 -3.52 -16.22 2.09
N TYR A 94 -2.60 -15.59 2.81
CA TYR A 94 -1.85 -16.28 3.87
C TYR A 94 -2.77 -16.74 5.01
N ILE A 95 -3.69 -15.87 5.45
CA ILE A 95 -4.67 -16.21 6.51
C ILE A 95 -5.60 -17.34 6.06
N GLU A 96 -6.11 -17.27 4.83
CA GLU A 96 -6.99 -18.31 4.28
C GLU A 96 -6.28 -19.67 4.18
N THR A 97 -5.03 -19.66 3.69
CA THR A 97 -4.24 -20.89 3.54
C THR A 97 -3.95 -21.51 4.90
N GLU A 98 -3.57 -20.70 5.90
CA GLU A 98 -3.34 -21.20 7.26
C GLU A 98 -4.62 -21.82 7.84
N HIS A 99 -5.77 -21.16 7.67
CA HIS A 99 -7.04 -21.66 8.16
C HIS A 99 -7.44 -22.99 7.50
N GLN A 100 -7.23 -23.12 6.18
CA GLN A 100 -7.46 -24.37 5.45
C GLN A 100 -6.55 -25.50 5.96
N VAL A 101 -5.27 -25.20 6.18
CA VAL A 101 -4.30 -26.18 6.69
C VAL A 101 -4.64 -26.63 8.11
N VAL A 102 -5.08 -25.73 9.00
CA VAL A 102 -5.54 -26.08 10.35
C VAL A 102 -6.76 -26.99 10.28
N GLN A 103 -7.75 -26.67 9.44
CA GLN A 103 -8.94 -27.50 9.27
C GLN A 103 -8.63 -28.89 8.70
N GLU A 104 -7.72 -28.98 7.74
CA GLU A 104 -7.28 -30.26 7.18
C GLU A 104 -6.47 -31.07 8.21
N THR A 105 -5.61 -30.43 8.99
CA THR A 105 -4.81 -31.09 10.02
C THR A 105 -5.67 -31.60 11.18
N ASP A 106 -6.67 -30.83 11.61
CA ASP A 106 -7.66 -31.25 12.61
C ASP A 106 -8.54 -32.41 12.12
N SER A 107 -8.73 -32.53 10.80
CA SER A 107 -9.49 -33.62 10.18
C SER A 107 -8.70 -34.93 10.04
N LEU A 108 -7.38 -34.89 10.23
CA LEU A 108 -6.54 -36.08 10.20
C LEU A 108 -6.55 -36.76 11.58
N PRO A 109 -6.97 -38.03 11.69
CA PRO A 109 -6.91 -38.73 12.97
C PRO A 109 -5.45 -38.91 13.38
N VAL A 110 -5.07 -38.30 14.50
CA VAL A 110 -3.83 -38.61 15.22
C VAL A 110 -3.81 -40.10 15.52
N SER A 111 -3.07 -40.85 14.71
CA SER A 111 -2.92 -42.29 14.91
C SER A 111 -2.07 -42.52 16.17
N PRO A 112 -2.57 -43.23 17.18
CA PRO A 112 -1.84 -43.46 18.42
C PRO A 112 -0.70 -44.46 18.19
N LEU A 113 0.49 -44.12 18.68
CA LEU A 113 1.58 -45.08 18.94
C LEU A 113 1.44 -45.66 20.35
#